data_AF-A0A534Y5W1-F1
#
_entry.id   AF-A0A534Y5W1-F1
#
_cell.length_a   1.000
_cell.length_b   1.000
_cell.length_c   1.000
_cell.angle_alpha   90.00
_cell.angle_beta   90.00
_cell.angle_gamma   90.00
#
_symmetry.space_group_name_H-M   'P 1'
#
loop_
_entity.id
_entity.type
_entity.pdbx_description
1 polymer ?
#
loop_
_entity_poly.entity_id
_entity_poly.type
_entity_poly.pdbx_seq_one_letter_code
_entity_poly.pdbx_strand_id
1 'polypeptide(L)'
;MPSSWSNKRERQYEKIKRSAKSRGRSTGTAKRIAAATVNKTRRRKGETKGSSKTRRRTSRGSSRRTTTTRRRTAARKGGRARARRR
;
A
#
# COMPACT_ATOMS: atom_id res chain seq x y z
N MET A 1 -13.19 -3.33 -12.89
CA MET A 1 -12.02 -2.48 -12.55
C MET A 1 -12.42 -1.55 -11.41
N PRO A 2 -11.52 -1.08 -10.54
CA PRO A 2 -11.91 -0.18 -9.45
C PRO A 2 -12.40 1.15 -10.02
N SER A 3 -13.68 1.48 -9.81
CA SER A 3 -14.38 2.68 -10.30
C SER A 3 -13.83 4.02 -9.77
N SER A 4 -12.84 3.98 -8.87
CA SER A 4 -12.24 5.15 -8.23
C SER A 4 -10.97 5.67 -8.96
N TRP A 5 -10.64 5.12 -10.12
CA TRP A 5 -9.44 5.52 -10.88
C TRP A 5 -9.84 6.44 -12.02
N SER A 6 -9.07 7.52 -12.24
CA SER A 6 -9.27 8.36 -13.41
C SER A 6 -8.81 7.63 -14.68
N ASN A 7 -9.35 8.01 -15.84
CA ASN A 7 -9.00 7.44 -17.16
C ASN A 7 -7.48 7.36 -17.40
N LYS A 8 -6.72 8.34 -16.89
CA LYS A 8 -5.25 8.34 -16.94
C LYS A 8 -4.62 7.18 -16.16
N ARG A 9 -5.15 6.86 -14.98
CA ARG A 9 -4.65 5.80 -14.09
C ARG A 9 -5.00 4.42 -14.62
N GLU A 10 -6.15 4.27 -15.26
CA GLU A 10 -6.54 3.03 -15.94
C GLU A 10 -5.61 2.70 -17.10
N ARG A 11 -5.32 3.67 -17.99
CA ARG A 11 -4.33 3.49 -19.07
C ARG A 11 -2.95 3.12 -18.54
N GLN A 12 -2.53 3.73 -17.43
CA GLN A 12 -1.25 3.41 -16.79
C GLN A 12 -1.23 1.97 -16.24
N TYR A 13 -2.32 1.54 -15.61
CA TYR A 13 -2.46 0.18 -15.12
C TYR A 13 -2.33 -0.85 -16.24
N GLU A 14 -3.05 -0.67 -17.35
CA GLU A 14 -3.00 -1.61 -18.48
C GLU A 14 -1.62 -1.63 -19.16
N LYS A 15 -0.96 -0.48 -19.33
CA LYS A 15 0.42 -0.44 -19.86
C LYS A 15 1.39 -1.22 -18.98
N ILE A 16 1.32 -1.06 -17.65
CA ILE A 16 2.22 -1.77 -16.72
C ILE A 16 1.90 -3.26 -16.67
N LYS A 17 0.62 -3.62 -16.66
CA LYS A 17 0.16 -5.01 -16.69
C LYS A 17 0.65 -5.72 -17.96
N ARG A 18 0.50 -5.10 -19.13
CA ARG A 18 1.02 -5.62 -20.41
C ARG A 18 2.54 -5.77 -20.37
N SER A 19 3.25 -4.76 -19.87
CA SER A 19 4.72 -4.78 -19.73
C SER A 19 5.23 -5.80 -18.70
N ALA A 20 4.44 -6.13 -17.68
CA ALA A 20 4.78 -7.18 -16.72
C ALA A 20 4.55 -8.57 -17.30
N LYS A 21 3.45 -8.76 -18.04
CA LYS A 21 3.17 -10.00 -18.78
C LYS A 21 4.21 -10.27 -19.86
N SER A 22 4.61 -9.25 -20.62
CA SER A 22 5.64 -9.40 -21.67
C SER A 22 7.01 -9.80 -21.12
N ARG A 23 7.27 -9.54 -19.83
CA ARG A 23 8.47 -10.00 -19.11
C ARG A 23 8.30 -11.39 -18.47
N GLY A 24 7.31 -12.17 -18.89
CA GLY A 24 7.08 -13.53 -18.40
C GLY A 24 6.39 -13.62 -17.03
N ARG A 25 5.84 -12.52 -16.49
CA ARG A 25 5.12 -12.61 -15.20
C ARG A 25 3.71 -13.13 -15.38
N SER A 26 3.30 -13.99 -14.44
CA SER A 26 1.93 -14.50 -14.37
C SER A 26 0.91 -13.37 -14.27
N THR A 27 -0.30 -13.60 -14.81
CA THR A 27 -1.38 -12.61 -14.88
C THR A 27 -1.70 -12.00 -13.51
N GLY A 28 -1.71 -12.81 -12.44
CA GLY A 28 -1.94 -12.35 -11.07
C GLY A 28 -0.83 -11.43 -10.57
N THR A 29 0.42 -11.80 -10.82
CA THR A 29 1.59 -10.99 -10.45
C THR A 29 1.63 -9.67 -11.23
N ALA A 30 1.34 -9.71 -12.53
CA ALA A 30 1.25 -8.52 -13.37
C ALA A 30 0.18 -7.53 -12.89
N LYS A 31 -1.02 -8.03 -12.55
CA LYS A 31 -2.10 -7.21 -11.96
C LYS A 31 -1.65 -6.56 -10.64
N ARG A 32 -0.99 -7.32 -9.77
CA ARG A 32 -0.48 -6.82 -8.48
C ARG A 32 0.56 -5.70 -8.67
N ILE A 33 1.52 -5.91 -9.57
CA ILE A 33 2.57 -4.91 -9.88
C ILE A 33 1.95 -3.63 -10.45
N ALA A 34 1.02 -3.77 -11.39
CA ALA A 34 0.33 -2.64 -11.98
C ALA A 34 -0.45 -1.83 -10.93
N ALA A 35 -1.23 -2.51 -10.08
CA ALA A 35 -2.00 -1.85 -9.01
C ALA A 35 -1.08 -1.15 -8.00
N ALA A 36 0.00 -1.81 -7.56
CA ALA A 36 0.96 -1.24 -6.62
C ALA A 36 1.63 0.02 -7.18
N THR A 37 1.99 0.01 -8.46
CA THR A 37 2.65 1.14 -9.13
C THR A 37 1.72 2.34 -9.29
N VAL A 38 0.47 2.09 -9.69
CA VAL A 38 -0.56 3.14 -9.80
C VAL A 38 -0.86 3.72 -8.41
N ASN A 39 -1.07 2.88 -7.39
CA ASN A 39 -1.31 3.33 -6.02
C ASN A 39 -0.13 4.16 -5.47
N LYS A 40 1.13 3.78 -5.75
CA LYS A 40 2.31 4.57 -5.39
C LYS A 40 2.28 5.96 -6.03
N THR A 41 1.89 6.04 -7.30
CA THR A 41 1.78 7.30 -8.03
C THR A 41 0.66 8.18 -7.46
N ARG A 42 -0.51 7.59 -7.22
CA ARG A 42 -1.65 8.28 -6.59
C ARG A 42 -1.29 8.84 -5.22
N ARG A 43 -0.59 8.07 -4.39
CA ARG A 43 -0.09 8.53 -3.07
C ARG A 43 0.88 9.71 -3.19
N ARG A 44 1.79 9.68 -4.18
CA ARG A 44 2.74 10.78 -4.42
C ARG A 44 2.06 12.05 -4.92
N LYS A 45 1.05 11.91 -5.78
CA LYS A 45 0.28 13.03 -6.35
C LYS A 45 -0.82 13.54 -5.44
N GLY A 46 -1.15 12.77 -4.40
CA GLY A 46 -2.17 13.11 -3.42
C GLY A 46 -3.60 12.77 -3.82
N GLU A 47 -3.77 11.87 -4.77
CA GLU A 47 -5.06 11.41 -5.30
C GLU A 47 -5.72 10.32 -4.42
N THR A 48 -5.23 10.13 -3.18
CA THR A 48 -5.73 9.12 -2.23
C THR A 48 -6.22 9.81 -0.96
N LYS A 49 -7.37 9.36 -0.41
CA LYS A 49 -8.03 9.94 0.78
C LYS A 49 -7.13 10.19 2.00
N GLY A 50 -5.99 9.49 2.13
CA GLY A 50 -5.03 9.64 3.24
C GLY A 50 -3.71 10.35 2.89
N SER A 51 -3.65 11.11 1.79
CA SER A 51 -2.47 11.86 1.39
C SER A 51 -2.38 13.21 2.10
N SER A 52 -1.97 13.25 3.37
CA SER A 52 -1.60 14.51 4.01
C SER A 52 -0.27 15.04 3.46
N LYS A 53 -0.10 16.36 3.42
CA LYS A 53 1.14 17.03 2.96
C LYS A 53 2.35 16.59 3.79
N THR A 54 2.15 16.29 5.08
CA THR A 54 3.16 15.74 6.01
C THR A 54 3.68 14.37 5.56
N ARG A 55 2.81 13.44 5.15
CA ARG A 55 3.22 12.12 4.62
C ARG A 55 4.03 12.19 3.32
N ARG A 56 3.90 13.28 2.57
CA ARG A 56 4.68 13.51 1.34
C ARG A 56 6.10 13.98 1.65
N ARG A 57 6.29 14.73 2.74
CA ARG A 57 7.59 15.26 3.19
C ARG A 57 8.49 14.21 3.82
N THR A 58 7.94 13.22 4.52
CA THR A 58 8.71 12.14 5.16
C THR A 58 9.29 11.10 4.20
N SER A 59 9.04 11.21 2.89
CA SER A 59 9.63 10.34 1.86
C SER A 59 10.96 10.84 1.27
N ARG A 60 11.45 12.01 1.70
CA ARG A 60 12.83 12.47 1.46
C ARG A 60 13.70 11.98 2.62
N GLY A 61 14.29 10.80 2.46
CA GLY A 61 15.15 10.23 3.50
C GLY A 61 15.30 8.72 3.34
N SER A 62 15.87 8.28 2.22
CA SER A 62 16.51 6.96 2.19
C SER A 62 17.83 7.05 2.95
N SER A 63 17.75 7.13 4.28
CA SER A 63 18.82 6.71 5.18
C SER A 63 18.23 6.46 6.55
N ARG A 64 17.53 5.34 6.69
CA ARG A 64 17.55 4.59 7.95
C ARG A 64 17.03 3.17 7.70
N ARG A 65 17.98 2.34 7.33
CA ARG A 65 18.01 0.92 7.67
C ARG A 65 17.91 0.84 9.21
N THR A 66 16.71 0.89 9.78
CA THR A 66 16.50 0.48 11.17
C THR A 66 15.98 -0.94 11.14
N THR A 67 16.93 -1.87 11.17
CA THR A 67 16.77 -3.13 11.88
C THR A 67 16.19 -2.85 13.25
N THR A 68 14.87 -2.95 13.38
CA THR A 68 14.24 -3.13 14.69
C THR A 68 13.06 -4.06 14.49
N THR A 69 13.37 -5.34 14.62
CA THR A 69 12.48 -6.32 15.23
C THR A 69 11.66 -5.66 16.33
N ARG A 70 10.38 -5.38 16.07
CA ARG A 70 9.42 -5.15 17.16
C ARG A 70 8.01 -5.51 16.71
N ARG A 71 7.69 -6.78 16.98
CA ARG A 71 6.38 -7.32 17.37
C ARG A 71 5.31 -6.24 17.52
N ARG A 72 4.29 -6.25 16.66
CA ARG A 72 2.89 -5.99 17.05
C ARG A 72 1.96 -6.86 16.20
N THR A 73 2.18 -8.17 16.25
CA THR A 73 1.07 -9.13 16.16
C THR A 73 0.44 -9.24 17.56
N ALA A 74 -0.87 -9.46 17.58
CA ALA A 74 -1.73 -9.65 18.76
C ALA A 74 -2.18 -8.39 19.53
N ALA A 75 -3.15 -7.68 18.96
CA ALA A 75 -4.26 -7.12 19.73
C ALA A 75 -5.58 -7.65 19.14
N ARG A 76 -5.77 -8.97 19.24
CA ARG A 76 -7.07 -9.64 19.10
C ARG A 76 -7.45 -10.11 20.51
N LYS A 77 -8.69 -9.80 20.92
CA LYS A 77 -9.49 -10.44 21.99
C LYS A 77 -8.87 -10.53 23.40
N GLY A 78 -9.55 -9.97 24.40
CA GLY A 78 -9.35 -10.46 25.79
C GLY A 78 -9.65 -9.53 26.95
N GLY A 79 -10.50 -8.52 26.83
CA GLY A 79 -10.95 -7.73 28.00
C GLY A 79 -12.03 -8.45 28.81
N ARG A 80 -11.70 -9.54 29.51
CA ARG A 80 -12.51 -10.07 30.62
C ARG A 80 -11.66 -10.05 31.89
N ALA A 81 -11.56 -8.87 32.51
CA ALA A 81 -11.08 -8.76 33.87
C ALA A 81 -12.21 -9.24 34.80
N ARG A 82 -12.12 -10.49 35.24
CA ARG A 82 -12.85 -10.99 36.41
C ARG A 82 -12.48 -10.09 37.59
N ALA A 83 -13.42 -9.28 38.04
CA ALA A 83 -13.34 -8.65 39.35
C ALA A 83 -13.39 -9.75 40.41
N ARG A 84 -12.25 -9.98 41.07
CA ARG A 84 -12.15 -10.71 42.34
C ARG A 84 -11.75 -9.67 43.39
N ARG A 85 -12.64 -9.41 44.33
CA ARG A 85 -12.44 -8.82 45.67
C ARG A 85 -13.71 -9.23 46.43
N ARG A 86 -13.66 -10.25 47.30
CA ARG A 86 -13.36 -10.15 48.73
C ARG A 86 -14.05 -8.95 49.36
#